data_AF-A0A7C7HY86-F1
#
_entry.id   AF-A0A7C7HY86-F1
#
_cell.length_a   1.000
_cell.length_b   1.000
_cell.length_c   1.000
_cell.angle_alpha   90.00
_cell.angle_beta   90.00
_cell.angle_gamma   90.00
#
_symmetry.space_group_name_H-M   'P 1'
#
loop_
_entity.id
_entity.type
_entity.pdbx_description
1 polymer ?
#
loop_
_entity_poly.entity_id
_entity_poly.type
_entity_poly.pdbx_seq_one_letter_code
_entity_poly.pdbx_strand_id
1 'polypeptide(L)'
;MGLKKTLADGFHFLLQELLGRFGIFFTDAAHPRVKAHSSRILLEELGRSEELEAILRRTSEGLSSAGYAQQVPVLEGGVNLFLEGSAGRERLYREGDGFRLRTSGVHVTLRDVRERQAEDHLVLSPNVLSRPVVESSVFPTLSYVGGPGEIAYFAQLGEYFRAHGLEMPIVYPRCSVTLVEKKIRKILDKFELSLEFLQKPFHEVASEVAREGVPQEVGQAMQDFRESVAKCTEELEQAVNSIDPTLNTGATQVRSQAFSALEELERKILQAIKRENQIGLNQLEKAQLHLYPDGKPAERVQNPFYFLTRYGGAFLEELYNSFEVSI
;
A
#
# COMPACT_ATOMS: atom_id res chain seq x y z
N MET A 1 4.22 -39.53 15.72
CA MET A 1 5.28 -38.60 15.28
C MET A 1 4.66 -37.20 15.30
N GLY A 2 4.89 -36.44 16.37
CA GLY A 2 4.25 -35.12 16.51
C GLY A 2 4.75 -34.21 15.39
N LEU A 3 3.82 -33.66 14.59
CA LEU A 3 4.14 -32.68 13.56
C LEU A 3 4.99 -31.57 14.19
N LYS A 4 6.16 -31.27 13.61
CA LYS A 4 6.95 -30.11 14.01
C LYS A 4 6.06 -28.88 13.83
N LYS A 5 5.74 -28.20 14.93
CA LYS A 5 4.96 -26.96 14.88
C LYS A 5 5.73 -25.90 14.09
N THR A 6 5.10 -25.37 13.06
CA THR A 6 5.62 -24.34 12.17
C THR A 6 5.08 -22.96 12.56
N LEU A 7 5.65 -21.91 11.95
CA LEU A 7 5.09 -20.55 12.08
C LEU A 7 3.65 -20.49 11.52
N ALA A 8 3.38 -21.23 10.44
CA ALA A 8 2.04 -21.33 9.86
C ALA A 8 1.05 -21.97 10.84
N ASP A 9 1.45 -23.03 11.56
CA ASP A 9 0.59 -23.65 12.58
C ASP A 9 0.25 -22.67 13.70
N GLY A 10 1.24 -21.90 14.18
CA GLY A 10 1.02 -20.88 15.21
C GLY A 10 0.09 -19.76 14.74
N PHE A 11 0.27 -19.29 13.50
CA PHE A 11 -0.58 -18.27 12.90
C PHE A 11 -2.01 -18.76 12.66
N HIS A 12 -2.17 -19.97 12.12
CA HIS A 12 -3.47 -20.61 11.92
C HIS A 12 -4.20 -20.77 13.25
N PHE A 13 -3.53 -21.34 14.26
CA PHE A 13 -4.11 -21.51 15.60
C PHE A 13 -4.61 -20.17 16.16
N LEU A 14 -3.76 -19.14 16.11
CA LEU A 14 -4.12 -17.82 16.59
C LEU A 14 -5.35 -17.24 15.87
N LEU A 15 -5.37 -17.28 14.54
CA LEU A 15 -6.50 -16.74 13.78
C LEU A 15 -7.78 -17.54 14.03
N GLN A 16 -7.69 -18.86 14.11
CA GLN A 16 -8.82 -19.73 14.43
C GLN A 16 -9.40 -19.40 15.82
N GLU A 17 -8.56 -19.20 16.84
CA GLU A 17 -8.98 -18.83 18.20
C GLU A 17 -9.65 -17.44 18.23
N LEU A 18 -9.10 -16.46 17.51
CA LEU A 18 -9.61 -15.08 17.54
C LEU A 18 -10.88 -14.90 16.69
N LEU A 19 -10.91 -15.52 15.52
CA LEU A 19 -11.86 -15.20 14.44
C LEU A 19 -12.76 -16.37 14.06
N GLY A 20 -12.42 -17.61 14.42
CA GLY A 20 -13.23 -18.79 14.09
C GLY A 20 -14.66 -18.72 14.67
N ARG A 21 -14.82 -18.02 15.79
CA ARG A 21 -16.13 -17.74 16.41
C ARG A 21 -17.09 -16.92 15.53
N PHE A 22 -16.57 -16.24 14.50
CA PHE A 22 -17.37 -15.48 13.53
C PHE A 22 -17.72 -16.28 12.27
N GLY A 23 -17.52 -17.60 12.28
CA GLY A 23 -17.78 -18.47 11.12
C GLY A 23 -16.71 -18.37 10.02
N ILE A 24 -15.52 -17.86 10.36
CA ILE A 24 -14.38 -17.79 9.44
C ILE A 24 -13.62 -19.11 9.49
N PHE A 25 -13.41 -19.70 8.31
CA PHE A 25 -12.65 -20.94 8.16
C PHE A 25 -11.25 -20.63 7.62
N PHE A 26 -10.25 -21.27 8.19
CA PHE A 26 -8.85 -21.10 7.78
C PHE A 26 -8.36 -22.37 7.09
N THR A 27 -7.54 -22.20 6.07
CA THR A 27 -6.86 -23.30 5.39
C THR A 27 -5.39 -22.95 5.20
N ASP A 28 -4.54 -23.97 5.21
CA ASP A 28 -3.13 -23.84 4.83
C ASP A 28 -2.97 -24.31 3.38
N ALA A 29 -2.31 -23.50 2.54
CA ALA A 29 -1.99 -23.86 1.17
C ALA A 29 -1.05 -25.08 1.08
N ALA A 30 -0.27 -25.34 2.13
CA ALA A 30 0.58 -26.53 2.27
C ALA A 30 -0.17 -27.73 2.89
N HIS A 31 -1.45 -27.59 3.25
CA HIS A 31 -2.20 -28.71 3.82
C HIS A 31 -2.25 -29.89 2.82
N PRO A 32 -1.96 -31.15 3.23
CA PRO A 32 -1.84 -32.28 2.30
C PRO A 32 -3.04 -32.47 1.38
N ARG A 33 -4.27 -32.24 1.87
CA ARG A 33 -5.49 -32.32 1.04
C ARG A 33 -5.54 -31.21 -0.01
N VAL A 34 -5.22 -29.97 0.35
CA VAL A 34 -5.19 -28.83 -0.60
C VAL A 34 -4.18 -29.12 -1.70
N LYS A 35 -2.99 -29.59 -1.32
CA LYS A 35 -1.92 -29.96 -2.25
C LYS A 35 -2.32 -31.11 -3.17
N ALA A 36 -2.94 -32.15 -2.64
CA ALA A 36 -3.47 -33.26 -3.44
C ALA A 36 -4.49 -32.79 -4.48
N HIS A 37 -5.45 -31.94 -4.09
CA HIS A 37 -6.44 -31.36 -5.01
C HIS A 37 -5.83 -30.37 -6.01
N SER A 38 -4.70 -29.75 -5.67
CA SER A 38 -3.97 -28.84 -6.56
C SER A 38 -3.13 -29.55 -7.63
N SER A 39 -2.81 -30.85 -7.46
CA SER A 39 -1.85 -31.54 -8.32
C SER A 39 -2.19 -31.49 -9.81
N ARG A 40 -3.48 -31.63 -10.16
CA ARG A 40 -3.92 -31.59 -11.56
C ARG A 40 -3.57 -30.25 -12.21
N ILE A 41 -4.00 -29.15 -11.60
CA ILE A 41 -3.82 -27.80 -12.16
C ILE A 41 -2.33 -27.40 -12.21
N LEU A 42 -1.53 -27.83 -11.22
CA LEU A 42 -0.09 -27.57 -11.19
C LEU A 42 0.65 -28.33 -12.31
N LEU A 43 0.28 -29.58 -12.57
CA LEU A 43 0.87 -30.36 -13.66
C LEU A 43 0.41 -29.86 -15.05
N GLU A 44 -0.82 -29.36 -15.16
CA GLU A 44 -1.32 -28.68 -16.36
C GLU A 44 -0.54 -27.38 -16.63
N GLU A 45 -0.34 -26.53 -15.62
CA GLU A 45 0.51 -25.32 -15.71
C GLU A 45 1.91 -25.69 -16.19
N LEU A 46 2.52 -26.72 -15.63
CA LEU A 46 3.87 -27.14 -16.01
C LEU A 46 3.93 -27.58 -17.48
N GLY A 47 2.99 -28.42 -17.91
CA GLY A 47 2.92 -28.97 -19.26
C GLY A 47 2.52 -27.96 -20.35
N ARG A 48 1.81 -26.88 -19.97
CA ARG A 48 1.35 -25.81 -20.89
C ARG A 48 2.07 -24.48 -20.65
N SER A 49 3.19 -24.51 -19.94
CA SER A 49 3.85 -23.28 -19.45
C SER A 49 4.24 -22.30 -20.55
N GLU A 50 4.56 -22.77 -21.76
CA GLU A 50 4.85 -21.91 -22.92
C GLU A 50 3.60 -21.16 -23.42
N GLU A 51 2.50 -21.88 -23.62
CA GLU A 51 1.20 -21.31 -24.00
C GLU A 51 0.74 -20.26 -22.98
N LEU A 52 0.83 -20.62 -21.70
CA LEU A 52 0.37 -19.81 -20.59
C LEU A 52 1.23 -18.55 -20.38
N GLU A 53 2.54 -18.64 -20.59
CA GLU A 53 3.41 -17.46 -20.65
C GLU A 53 2.99 -16.52 -21.79
N ALA A 54 2.73 -17.05 -22.99
CA ALA A 54 2.33 -16.23 -24.13
C ALA A 54 1.00 -15.49 -23.88
N ILE A 55 0.06 -16.13 -23.20
CA ILE A 55 -1.22 -15.52 -22.79
C ILE A 55 -0.99 -14.37 -21.80
N LEU A 56 -0.18 -14.60 -20.76
CA LEU A 56 0.15 -13.58 -19.77
C LEU A 56 0.90 -12.40 -20.41
N ARG A 57 1.86 -12.68 -21.30
CA ARG A 57 2.63 -11.65 -22.02
C ARG A 57 1.72 -10.77 -22.87
N ARG A 58 0.85 -11.38 -23.67
CA ARG A 58 -0.13 -10.64 -24.50
C ARG A 58 -1.07 -9.78 -23.65
N THR A 59 -1.54 -10.31 -22.52
CA THR A 59 -2.42 -9.57 -21.61
C THR A 59 -1.68 -8.39 -20.98
N SER A 60 -0.44 -8.59 -20.52
CA SER A 60 0.43 -7.54 -19.98
C SER A 60 0.77 -6.44 -20.99
N GLU A 61 1.01 -6.80 -22.26
CA GLU A 61 1.23 -5.84 -23.36
C GLU A 61 -0.02 -5.01 -23.64
N GLY A 62 -1.20 -5.64 -23.62
CA GLY A 62 -2.48 -4.96 -23.76
C GLY A 62 -2.73 -3.94 -22.63
N LEU A 63 -2.49 -4.33 -21.38
CA LEU A 63 -2.59 -3.44 -20.21
C LEU A 63 -1.62 -2.25 -20.32
N SER A 64 -0.37 -2.52 -20.70
CA SER A 64 0.65 -1.48 -20.88
C SER A 64 0.28 -0.49 -21.98
N SER A 65 -0.26 -1.00 -23.09
CA SER A 65 -0.73 -0.16 -24.21
C SER A 65 -1.93 0.71 -23.83
N ALA A 66 -2.74 0.28 -22.86
CA ALA A 66 -3.84 1.05 -22.28
C ALA A 66 -3.41 2.03 -21.17
N GLY A 67 -2.10 2.13 -20.87
CA GLY A 67 -1.55 3.06 -19.88
C GLY A 67 -1.48 2.51 -18.45
N TYR A 68 -1.76 1.22 -18.24
CA TYR A 68 -1.62 0.58 -16.93
C TYR A 68 -0.22 0.01 -16.72
N ALA A 69 0.35 0.21 -15.53
CA ALA A 69 1.65 -0.36 -15.19
C ALA A 69 1.55 -1.86 -14.91
N GLN A 70 2.45 -2.64 -15.51
CA GLN A 70 2.59 -4.07 -15.22
C GLN A 70 3.03 -4.29 -13.76
N GLN A 71 2.25 -5.06 -13.00
CA GLN A 71 2.53 -5.32 -11.58
C GLN A 71 3.46 -6.52 -11.37
N VAL A 72 3.22 -7.61 -12.12
CA VAL A 72 4.06 -8.80 -12.05
C VAL A 72 4.74 -9.02 -13.40
N PRO A 73 6.09 -9.02 -13.44
CA PRO A 73 6.83 -9.27 -14.68
C PRO A 73 6.62 -10.72 -15.14
N VAL A 74 6.32 -10.89 -16.43
CA VAL A 74 6.30 -12.19 -17.10
C VAL A 74 7.72 -12.49 -17.55
N LEU A 75 8.35 -13.50 -16.94
CA LEU A 75 9.74 -13.85 -17.22
C LEU A 75 9.81 -14.79 -18.41
N GLU A 76 10.71 -14.51 -19.34
CA GLU A 76 10.93 -15.36 -20.51
C GLU A 76 11.39 -16.76 -20.10
N GLY A 77 10.67 -17.78 -20.58
CA GLY A 77 10.90 -19.17 -20.21
C GLY A 77 10.51 -19.50 -18.77
N GLY A 78 10.06 -18.52 -17.98
CA GLY A 78 9.73 -18.71 -16.58
C GLY A 78 8.39 -19.43 -16.40
N VAL A 79 8.40 -20.57 -15.72
CA VAL A 79 7.16 -21.26 -15.35
C VAL A 79 6.55 -20.58 -14.13
N ASN A 80 5.21 -20.49 -14.05
CA ASN A 80 4.55 -19.88 -12.89
C ASN A 80 4.50 -20.79 -11.66
N LEU A 81 5.49 -21.66 -11.49
CA LEU A 81 5.58 -22.63 -10.42
C LEU A 81 6.95 -22.55 -9.74
N PHE A 82 7.01 -23.16 -8.57
CA PHE A 82 8.23 -23.51 -7.88
C PHE A 82 8.27 -25.02 -7.65
N LEU A 83 9.48 -25.58 -7.71
CA LEU A 83 9.78 -26.95 -7.36
C LEU A 83 10.72 -26.95 -6.15
N GLU A 84 10.41 -27.75 -5.14
CA GLU A 84 11.36 -28.01 -4.06
C GLU A 84 12.61 -28.70 -4.64
N GLY A 85 13.79 -28.23 -4.27
CA GLY A 85 15.08 -28.71 -4.77
C GLY A 85 16.10 -28.79 -3.65
N SER A 86 17.34 -29.11 -4.01
CA SER A 86 18.44 -29.14 -3.03
C SER A 86 18.74 -27.76 -2.43
N ALA A 87 18.41 -26.68 -3.15
CA ALA A 87 18.52 -25.31 -2.68
C ALA A 87 17.21 -24.76 -2.05
N GLY A 88 16.26 -25.64 -1.72
CA GLY A 88 14.93 -25.29 -1.21
C GLY A 88 13.94 -25.01 -2.34
N ARG A 89 13.05 -24.03 -2.16
CA ARG A 89 11.99 -23.70 -3.12
C ARG A 89 12.53 -22.93 -4.33
N GLU A 90 12.62 -23.59 -5.48
CA GLU A 90 13.26 -23.04 -6.68
C GLU A 90 12.28 -22.73 -7.81
N ARG A 91 12.52 -21.64 -8.55
CA ARG A 91 11.75 -21.33 -9.77
C ARG A 91 12.24 -22.20 -10.93
N LEU A 92 11.31 -22.65 -11.76
CA LEU A 92 11.63 -23.40 -12.98
C LEU A 92 11.70 -22.46 -14.20
N TYR A 93 12.68 -22.70 -15.05
CA TYR A 93 12.77 -22.10 -16.39
C TYR A 93 12.77 -23.20 -17.44
N ARG A 94 11.96 -23.07 -18.49
CA ARG A 94 11.99 -23.97 -19.65
C ARG A 94 13.39 -23.96 -20.27
N GLU A 95 13.95 -25.15 -20.48
CA GLU A 95 15.27 -25.32 -21.08
C GLU A 95 15.37 -26.68 -21.77
N GLY A 96 15.58 -26.67 -23.10
CA GLY A 96 15.61 -27.89 -23.89
C GLY A 96 14.29 -28.66 -23.83
N ASP A 97 14.35 -29.93 -23.44
CA ASP A 97 13.22 -30.85 -23.28
C ASP A 97 12.63 -30.86 -21.86
N GLY A 98 13.08 -29.96 -20.98
CA GLY A 98 12.68 -29.93 -19.59
C GLY A 98 12.79 -28.54 -18.97
N PHE A 99 13.24 -28.51 -17.73
CA PHE A 99 13.27 -27.32 -16.91
C PHE A 99 14.58 -27.22 -16.13
N ARG A 100 15.18 -26.03 -16.11
CA ARG A 100 16.31 -25.70 -15.24
C ARG A 100 15.83 -25.02 -13.97
N LEU A 101 16.27 -25.51 -12.82
CA LEU A 101 16.06 -24.87 -11.54
C LEU A 101 16.98 -23.65 -11.39
N ARG A 102 16.40 -22.53 -10.96
CA ARG A 102 17.09 -21.23 -10.96
C ARG A 102 18.39 -21.23 -10.15
N THR A 103 18.39 -21.82 -8.96
CA THR A 103 19.46 -21.63 -7.97
C THR A 103 20.48 -22.75 -8.07
N SER A 104 20.03 -24.00 -8.11
CA SER A 104 20.88 -25.18 -8.18
C SER A 104 21.40 -25.46 -9.59
N GLY A 105 20.73 -24.93 -10.63
CA GLY A 105 21.05 -25.22 -12.03
C GLY A 105 20.69 -26.64 -12.47
N VAL A 106 20.06 -27.42 -11.60
CA VAL A 106 19.64 -28.80 -11.89
C VAL A 106 18.61 -28.78 -13.01
N HIS A 107 18.82 -29.65 -14.01
CA HIS A 107 17.85 -29.90 -15.06
C HIS A 107 16.92 -31.04 -14.65
N VAL A 108 15.63 -30.86 -14.86
CA VAL A 108 14.58 -31.85 -14.59
C VAL A 108 13.63 -31.93 -15.78
N THR A 109 13.22 -33.14 -16.14
CA THR A 109 12.21 -33.35 -17.17
C THR A 109 10.80 -33.21 -16.59
N LEU A 110 9.80 -33.05 -17.46
CA LEU A 110 8.40 -33.11 -17.05
C LEU A 110 8.05 -34.44 -16.36
N ARG A 111 8.71 -35.54 -16.78
CA ARG A 111 8.54 -36.86 -16.16
C ARG A 111 9.07 -36.87 -14.74
N ASP A 112 10.28 -36.37 -14.51
CA ASP A 112 10.89 -36.32 -13.17
C ASP A 112 10.00 -35.54 -12.19
N VAL A 113 9.49 -34.40 -12.63
CA VAL A 113 8.60 -33.58 -11.79
C VAL A 113 7.28 -34.31 -11.49
N ARG A 114 6.71 -35.05 -12.45
CA ARG A 114 5.50 -35.85 -12.23
C ARG A 114 5.72 -36.99 -11.25
N GLU A 115 6.84 -37.71 -11.37
CA GLU A 115 7.19 -38.79 -10.45
C GLU A 115 7.34 -38.24 -9.03
N ARG A 116 8.07 -37.14 -8.86
CA ARG A 116 8.22 -36.46 -7.56
C ARG A 116 6.89 -35.96 -6.99
N GLN A 117 6.01 -35.39 -7.82
CA GLN A 117 4.70 -34.90 -7.40
C GLN A 117 3.75 -36.05 -7.00
N ALA A 118 3.92 -37.24 -7.59
CA ALA A 118 3.17 -38.44 -7.23
C ALA A 118 3.63 -39.03 -5.89
N GLU A 119 4.91 -38.92 -5.56
CA GLU A 119 5.47 -39.33 -4.27
C GLU A 119 5.13 -38.36 -3.14
N ASP A 120 5.26 -37.06 -3.39
CA ASP A 120 4.96 -36.01 -2.42
C ASP A 120 4.33 -34.80 -3.10
N HIS A 121 3.07 -34.53 -2.79
CA HIS A 121 2.35 -33.39 -3.37
C HIS A 121 2.92 -32.02 -2.95
N LEU A 122 3.76 -31.96 -1.91
CA LEU A 122 4.37 -30.72 -1.44
C LEU A 122 5.39 -30.14 -2.41
N VAL A 123 5.99 -30.96 -3.28
CA VAL A 123 7.14 -30.56 -4.10
C VAL A 123 6.83 -29.44 -5.11
N LEU A 124 5.61 -29.35 -5.66
CA LEU A 124 5.22 -28.25 -6.55
C LEU A 124 4.37 -27.20 -5.84
N SER A 125 4.68 -25.92 -6.01
CA SER A 125 3.86 -24.83 -5.47
C SER A 125 3.68 -23.68 -6.47
N PRO A 126 2.53 -22.98 -6.44
CA PRO A 126 2.29 -21.88 -7.36
C PRO A 126 3.11 -20.63 -7.01
N ASN A 127 3.37 -19.79 -8.01
CA ASN A 127 3.82 -18.42 -7.80
C ASN A 127 2.62 -17.46 -7.64
N VAL A 128 2.88 -16.16 -7.60
CA VAL A 128 1.85 -15.12 -7.43
C VAL A 128 0.77 -15.15 -8.53
N LEU A 129 1.11 -15.47 -9.78
CA LEU A 129 0.17 -15.49 -10.91
C LEU A 129 -0.68 -16.77 -10.93
N SER A 130 -0.08 -17.94 -10.67
CA SER A 130 -0.80 -19.22 -10.68
C SER A 130 -1.57 -19.50 -9.40
N ARG A 131 -1.22 -18.86 -8.27
CA ARG A 131 -1.88 -19.10 -6.97
C ARG A 131 -3.39 -18.84 -7.01
N PRO A 132 -3.91 -17.72 -7.57
CA PRO A 132 -5.36 -17.52 -7.69
C PRO A 132 -6.10 -18.58 -8.51
N VAL A 133 -5.44 -19.11 -9.56
CA VAL A 133 -5.99 -20.19 -10.39
C VAL A 133 -6.05 -21.49 -9.59
N VAL A 134 -4.98 -21.82 -8.86
CA VAL A 134 -4.95 -22.98 -7.96
C VAL A 134 -6.04 -22.87 -6.91
N GLU A 135 -6.16 -21.72 -6.26
CA GLU A 135 -7.18 -21.43 -5.25
C GLU A 135 -8.59 -21.67 -5.81
N SER A 136 -8.91 -21.09 -6.97
CA SER A 136 -10.24 -21.23 -7.60
C SER A 136 -10.50 -22.61 -8.20
N SER A 137 -9.46 -23.43 -8.39
CA SER A 137 -9.60 -24.83 -8.78
C SER A 137 -9.91 -25.77 -7.61
N VAL A 138 -9.50 -25.38 -6.40
CA VAL A 138 -9.69 -26.16 -5.16
C VAL A 138 -10.96 -25.74 -4.43
N PHE A 139 -11.27 -24.44 -4.44
CA PHE A 139 -12.40 -23.87 -3.74
C PHE A 139 -13.43 -23.27 -4.71
N PRO A 140 -14.74 -23.37 -4.40
CA PRO A 140 -15.77 -22.67 -5.15
C PRO A 140 -15.76 -21.17 -4.80
N THR A 141 -14.79 -20.44 -5.37
CA THR A 141 -14.53 -19.04 -5.04
C THR A 141 -15.48 -18.11 -5.80
N LEU A 142 -16.48 -17.54 -5.09
CA LEU A 142 -17.35 -16.49 -5.64
C LEU A 142 -16.60 -15.17 -5.82
N SER A 143 -15.84 -14.77 -4.79
CA SER A 143 -15.12 -13.50 -4.75
C SER A 143 -13.74 -13.67 -4.14
N TYR A 144 -12.77 -12.97 -4.72
CA TYR A 144 -11.43 -12.82 -4.20
C TYR A 144 -11.28 -11.45 -3.52
N VAL A 145 -11.07 -11.44 -2.20
CA VAL A 145 -10.89 -10.21 -1.42
C VAL A 145 -9.41 -9.83 -1.38
N GLY A 146 -9.02 -8.78 -2.10
CA GLY A 146 -7.61 -8.40 -2.30
C GLY A 146 -7.27 -6.99 -1.86
N GLY A 147 -6.01 -6.75 -1.48
CA GLY A 147 -5.46 -5.40 -1.33
C GLY A 147 -5.13 -4.74 -2.68
N PRO A 148 -4.77 -3.44 -2.70
CA PRO A 148 -4.49 -2.69 -3.93
C PRO A 148 -3.46 -3.35 -4.84
N GLY A 149 -2.37 -3.90 -4.27
CA GLY A 149 -1.34 -4.60 -5.04
C GLY A 149 -1.82 -5.92 -5.65
N GLU A 150 -2.79 -6.59 -5.02
CA GLU A 150 -3.35 -7.85 -5.53
C GLU A 150 -4.33 -7.59 -6.66
N ILE A 151 -5.27 -6.66 -6.45
CA ILE A 151 -6.24 -6.23 -7.46
C ILE A 151 -5.52 -5.81 -8.75
N ALA A 152 -4.40 -5.09 -8.61
CA ALA A 152 -3.64 -4.60 -9.74
C ALA A 152 -3.02 -5.73 -10.58
N TYR A 153 -2.53 -6.83 -9.99
CA TYR A 153 -2.05 -7.97 -10.79
C TYR A 153 -3.18 -8.88 -11.27
N PHE A 154 -4.35 -8.89 -10.62
CA PHE A 154 -5.52 -9.64 -11.08
C PHE A 154 -5.98 -9.22 -12.49
N ALA A 155 -5.74 -7.96 -12.87
CA ALA A 155 -5.98 -7.48 -14.23
C ALA A 155 -5.20 -8.30 -15.29
N GLN A 156 -4.07 -8.91 -14.93
CA GLN A 156 -3.27 -9.77 -15.83
C GLN A 156 -3.86 -11.18 -15.99
N LEU A 157 -4.85 -11.57 -15.18
CA LEU A 157 -5.22 -12.98 -15.03
C LEU A 157 -6.47 -13.40 -15.82
N GLY A 158 -7.25 -12.47 -16.39
CA GLY A 158 -8.54 -12.82 -17.01
C GLY A 158 -8.47 -13.86 -18.13
N GLU A 159 -7.54 -13.71 -19.09
CA GLU A 159 -7.30 -14.73 -20.13
C GLU A 159 -6.59 -15.98 -19.57
N TYR A 160 -5.75 -15.80 -18.55
CA TYR A 160 -5.03 -16.88 -17.89
C TYR A 160 -5.99 -17.84 -17.15
N PHE A 161 -7.00 -17.32 -16.44
CA PHE A 161 -8.09 -18.12 -15.86
C PHE A 161 -8.85 -18.92 -16.93
N ARG A 162 -9.23 -18.26 -18.03
CA ARG A 162 -9.91 -18.92 -19.15
C ARG A 162 -9.08 -20.03 -19.79
N ALA A 163 -7.77 -19.85 -19.89
CA ALA A 163 -6.86 -20.88 -20.39
C ALA A 163 -6.86 -22.15 -19.51
N HIS A 164 -7.15 -22.01 -18.22
CA HIS A 164 -7.34 -23.12 -17.28
C HIS A 164 -8.79 -23.64 -17.20
N GLY A 165 -9.71 -23.10 -18.03
CA GLY A 165 -11.12 -23.47 -18.02
C GLY A 165 -11.86 -23.01 -16.76
N LEU A 166 -11.37 -21.96 -16.11
CA LEU A 166 -11.97 -21.37 -14.91
C LEU A 166 -12.50 -19.97 -15.24
N GLU A 167 -13.56 -19.58 -14.55
CA GLU A 167 -14.01 -18.20 -14.50
C GLU A 167 -13.20 -17.45 -13.42
N MET A 168 -12.80 -16.22 -13.72
CA MET A 168 -12.10 -15.39 -12.74
C MET A 168 -13.12 -14.94 -11.68
N PRO A 169 -12.83 -15.11 -10.36
CA PRO A 169 -13.75 -14.70 -9.31
C PRO A 169 -13.95 -13.17 -9.31
N ILE A 170 -15.04 -12.72 -8.67
CA ILE A 170 -15.28 -11.28 -8.47
C ILE A 170 -14.16 -10.72 -7.60
N VAL A 171 -13.34 -9.84 -8.17
CA VAL A 171 -12.25 -9.19 -7.43
C VAL A 171 -12.84 -8.07 -6.58
N TYR A 172 -12.89 -8.29 -5.26
CA TYR A 172 -13.48 -7.36 -4.31
C TYR A 172 -12.37 -6.66 -3.50
N PRO A 173 -12.32 -5.33 -3.45
CA PRO A 173 -11.36 -4.62 -2.62
C PRO A 173 -11.60 -4.90 -1.13
N ARG A 174 -10.55 -5.31 -0.40
CA ARG A 174 -10.65 -5.40 1.06
C ARG A 174 -10.97 -4.01 1.64
N CYS A 175 -11.64 -3.98 2.78
CA CYS A 175 -11.79 -2.75 3.54
C CYS A 175 -10.42 -2.24 3.98
N SER A 176 -10.18 -0.93 3.79
CA SER A 176 -9.07 -0.22 4.42
C SER A 176 -9.61 0.56 5.60
N VAL A 177 -9.02 0.37 6.77
CA VAL A 177 -9.52 0.96 8.03
C VAL A 177 -8.42 1.64 8.82
N THR A 178 -8.79 2.70 9.53
CA THR A 178 -7.91 3.39 10.46
C THR A 178 -8.58 3.47 11.82
N LEU A 179 -7.94 2.87 12.82
CA LEU A 179 -8.45 2.80 14.18
C LEU A 179 -8.06 4.07 14.93
N VAL A 180 -9.05 4.90 15.25
CA VAL A 180 -8.82 6.18 15.92
C VAL A 180 -9.19 6.06 17.39
N GLU A 181 -8.19 5.99 18.26
CA GLU A 181 -8.42 5.96 19.71
C GLU A 181 -9.09 7.27 20.19
N LYS A 182 -9.94 7.21 21.22
CA LYS A 182 -10.64 8.38 21.78
C LYS A 182 -9.71 9.56 22.11
N LYS A 183 -8.51 9.29 22.63
CA LYS A 183 -7.50 10.32 22.94
C LYS A 183 -6.98 11.03 21.69
N ILE A 184 -6.87 10.30 20.57
CA ILE A 184 -6.42 10.82 19.28
C ILE A 184 -7.54 11.63 18.64
N ARG A 185 -8.77 11.11 18.66
CA ARG A 185 -9.96 11.83 18.21
C ARG A 185 -10.06 13.21 18.86
N LYS A 186 -9.92 13.29 20.19
CA LYS A 186 -9.91 14.57 20.93
C LYS A 186 -8.84 15.56 20.46
N ILE A 187 -7.67 15.08 20.03
CA ILE A 187 -6.61 15.94 19.50
C ILE A 187 -6.98 16.45 18.11
N LEU A 188 -7.50 15.57 17.24
CA LEU A 188 -7.98 15.96 15.92
C LEU A 188 -9.09 17.00 16.03
N ASP A 189 -10.09 16.75 16.87
CA ASP A 189 -11.22 17.65 17.07
C ASP A 189 -10.77 19.01 17.63
N LYS A 190 -9.78 19.04 18.53
CA LYS A 190 -9.21 20.28 19.07
C LYS A 190 -8.57 21.17 18.00
N PHE A 191 -7.96 20.57 16.99
CA PHE A 191 -7.32 21.28 15.88
C PHE A 191 -8.22 21.32 14.63
N GLU A 192 -9.44 20.80 14.71
CA GLU A 192 -10.39 20.69 13.59
C GLU A 192 -9.81 19.97 12.36
N LEU A 193 -8.92 18.99 12.60
CA LEU A 193 -8.20 18.28 11.54
C LEU A 193 -8.89 16.98 11.12
N SER A 194 -8.91 16.73 9.82
CA SER A 194 -9.27 15.44 9.24
C SER A 194 -8.14 14.41 9.37
N LEU A 195 -8.46 13.14 9.18
CA LEU A 195 -7.45 12.07 9.17
C LEU A 195 -6.53 12.18 7.96
N GLU A 196 -7.08 12.58 6.82
CA GLU A 196 -6.39 12.70 5.54
C GLU A 196 -5.33 13.81 5.61
N PHE A 197 -5.60 14.87 6.37
CA PHE A 197 -4.64 15.96 6.57
C PHE A 197 -3.32 15.48 7.18
N LEU A 198 -3.38 14.48 8.06
CA LEU A 198 -2.20 13.91 8.72
C LEU A 198 -1.37 12.98 7.81
N GLN A 199 -1.70 12.83 6.54
CA GLN A 199 -0.83 12.14 5.58
C GLN A 199 0.37 12.99 5.17
N LYS A 200 0.26 14.32 5.29
CA LYS A 200 1.36 15.25 4.98
C LYS A 200 2.51 15.07 5.96
N PRO A 201 3.76 15.38 5.59
CA PRO A 201 4.87 15.47 6.52
C PRO A 201 4.53 16.37 7.74
N PHE A 202 4.92 15.97 8.95
CA PHE A 202 4.53 16.69 10.17
C PHE A 202 4.89 18.19 10.15
N HIS A 203 6.02 18.54 9.55
CA HIS A 203 6.47 19.93 9.46
C HIS A 203 5.52 20.81 8.63
N GLU A 204 4.81 20.24 7.64
CA GLU A 204 3.78 20.92 6.86
C GLU A 204 2.52 21.08 7.70
N VAL A 205 2.05 20.00 8.33
CA VAL A 205 0.91 20.00 9.28
C VAL A 205 1.10 21.07 10.35
N ALA A 206 2.25 21.08 11.03
CA ALA A 206 2.56 22.03 12.08
C ALA A 206 2.66 23.48 11.57
N SER A 207 3.05 23.68 10.31
CA SER A 207 3.12 25.00 9.70
C SER A 207 1.74 25.54 9.34
N GLU A 208 0.87 24.69 8.81
CA GLU A 208 -0.52 25.06 8.48
C GLU A 208 -1.33 25.34 9.75
N VAL A 209 -1.26 24.48 10.76
CA VAL A 209 -1.89 24.72 12.07
C VAL A 209 -1.39 26.03 12.71
N ALA A 210 -0.10 26.35 12.57
CA ALA A 210 0.43 27.61 13.08
C ALA A 210 -0.05 28.84 12.30
N ARG A 211 -0.32 28.71 11.00
CA ARG A 211 -0.89 29.79 10.18
C ARG A 211 -2.34 30.05 10.55
N GLU A 212 -3.14 29.02 10.79
CA GLU A 212 -4.52 29.17 11.27
C GLU A 212 -4.59 29.79 12.66
N GLY A 213 -3.56 29.56 13.49
CA GLY A 213 -3.42 30.21 14.79
C GLY A 213 -2.97 31.68 14.74
N VAL A 214 -2.72 32.26 13.57
CA VAL A 214 -2.38 33.69 13.44
C VAL A 214 -3.64 34.52 13.74
N PRO A 215 -3.63 35.43 14.74
CA PRO A 215 -4.77 36.29 15.00
C PRO A 215 -5.15 37.09 13.75
N GLN A 216 -6.45 37.20 13.47
CA GLN A 216 -6.96 37.87 12.28
C GLN A 216 -6.41 39.30 12.14
N GLU A 217 -6.27 40.03 13.25
CA GLU A 217 -5.69 41.37 13.31
C GLU A 217 -4.24 41.42 12.82
N VAL A 218 -3.43 40.41 13.18
CA VAL A 218 -2.03 40.29 12.73
C VAL A 218 -1.98 39.96 11.25
N GLY A 219 -2.84 39.03 10.80
CA GLY A 219 -3.00 38.69 9.38
C GLY A 219 -3.39 39.90 8.53
N GLN A 220 -4.36 40.69 9.00
CA GLN A 220 -4.82 41.91 8.32
C GLN A 220 -3.72 42.97 8.30
N ALA A 221 -3.02 43.22 9.41
CA ALA A 221 -1.92 44.18 9.45
C ALA A 221 -0.79 43.83 8.46
N MET A 222 -0.48 42.54 8.28
CA MET A 222 0.49 42.09 7.27
C MET A 222 -0.02 42.31 5.84
N GLN A 223 -1.31 42.10 5.57
CA GLN A 223 -1.94 42.38 4.28
C GLN A 223 -1.92 43.88 3.97
N ASP A 224 -2.37 44.72 4.91
CA ASP A 224 -2.41 46.18 4.77
C ASP A 224 -1.00 46.76 4.50
N PHE A 225 0.03 46.19 5.15
CA PHE A 225 1.42 46.54 4.89
C PHE A 225 1.85 46.18 3.46
N ARG A 226 1.49 44.99 2.95
CA ARG A 226 1.81 44.59 1.58
C ARG A 226 1.18 45.53 0.56
N GLU A 227 -0.10 45.85 0.75
CA GLU A 227 -0.84 46.77 -0.13
C GLU A 227 -0.24 48.18 -0.10
N SER A 228 0.11 48.67 1.09
CA SER A 228 0.72 49.99 1.27
C SER A 228 2.09 50.08 0.60
N VAL A 229 2.95 49.06 0.77
CA VAL A 229 4.26 49.00 0.10
C VAL A 229 4.10 48.92 -1.41
N ALA A 230 3.19 48.09 -1.92
CA ALA A 230 2.93 47.97 -3.35
C ALA A 230 2.52 49.33 -3.94
N LYS A 231 1.55 50.01 -3.31
CA LYS A 231 1.08 51.33 -3.75
C LYS A 231 2.17 52.39 -3.70
N CYS A 232 2.87 52.54 -2.57
CA CYS A 232 3.92 53.55 -2.42
C CYS A 232 5.08 53.34 -3.41
N THR A 233 5.44 52.09 -3.70
CA THR A 233 6.51 51.78 -4.65
C THR A 233 6.08 52.00 -6.10
N GLU A 234 4.82 51.76 -6.44
CA GLU A 234 4.26 52.09 -7.76
C GLU A 234 4.19 53.61 -7.99
N GLU A 235 3.74 54.38 -6.99
CA GLU A 235 3.76 55.84 -7.03
C GLU A 235 5.20 56.38 -7.18
N LEU A 236 6.15 55.76 -6.49
CA LEU A 236 7.57 56.10 -6.60
C LEU A 236 8.14 55.77 -7.99
N GLU A 237 7.83 54.60 -8.56
CA GLU A 237 8.18 54.19 -9.92
C GLU A 237 7.68 55.23 -10.94
N GLN A 238 6.41 55.65 -10.86
CA GLN A 238 5.85 56.67 -11.75
C GLN A 238 6.57 58.02 -11.62
N ALA A 239 6.87 58.45 -10.40
CA ALA A 239 7.55 59.72 -10.15
C ALA A 239 9.00 59.72 -10.67
N VAL A 240 9.79 58.68 -10.38
CA VAL A 240 11.19 58.61 -10.82
C VAL A 240 11.33 58.35 -12.32
N ASN A 241 10.36 57.68 -12.94
CA ASN A 241 10.34 57.46 -14.39
C ASN A 241 10.28 58.77 -15.19
N SER A 242 9.70 59.83 -14.61
CA SER A 242 9.69 61.17 -15.21
C SER A 242 11.06 61.88 -15.14
N ILE A 243 11.97 61.40 -14.28
CA ILE A 243 13.33 61.93 -14.08
C ILE A 243 14.32 61.12 -14.92
N ASP A 244 14.40 59.81 -14.68
CA ASP A 244 15.26 58.86 -15.39
C ASP A 244 14.65 57.45 -15.31
N PRO A 245 14.21 56.86 -16.44
CA PRO A 245 13.63 55.51 -16.48
C PRO A 245 14.54 54.40 -15.91
N THR A 246 15.86 54.60 -15.87
CA THR A 246 16.79 53.60 -15.30
C THR A 246 16.63 53.44 -13.79
N LEU A 247 16.08 54.45 -13.10
CA LEU A 247 15.84 54.45 -11.65
C LEU A 247 14.69 53.54 -11.20
N ASN A 248 13.84 53.08 -12.12
CA ASN A 248 12.76 52.12 -11.81
C ASN A 248 13.29 50.83 -11.17
N THR A 249 14.51 50.40 -11.54
CA THR A 249 15.18 49.26 -10.91
C THR A 249 15.40 49.45 -9.41
N GLY A 250 15.72 50.67 -8.97
CA GLY A 250 15.89 51.01 -7.56
C GLY A 250 14.58 50.94 -6.78
N ALA A 251 13.47 51.42 -7.34
CA ALA A 251 12.15 51.35 -6.71
C ALA A 251 11.64 49.90 -6.59
N THR A 252 11.83 49.09 -7.63
CA THR A 252 11.56 47.65 -7.58
C THR A 252 12.45 46.95 -6.52
N GLN A 253 13.71 47.35 -6.37
CA GLN A 253 14.61 46.80 -5.35
C GLN A 253 14.13 47.15 -3.93
N VAL A 254 13.67 48.39 -3.69
CA VAL A 254 13.07 48.79 -2.40
C VAL A 254 11.83 47.95 -2.09
N ARG A 255 10.94 47.74 -3.07
CA ARG A 255 9.77 46.85 -2.92
C ARG A 255 10.19 45.45 -2.51
N SER A 256 11.15 44.87 -3.23
CA SER A 256 11.65 43.53 -2.96
C SER A 256 12.24 43.39 -1.55
N GLN A 257 12.99 44.40 -1.07
CA GLN A 257 13.56 44.41 0.28
C GLN A 257 12.47 44.49 1.35
N ALA A 258 11.45 45.32 1.17
CA ALA A 258 10.34 45.45 2.10
C ALA A 258 9.53 44.15 2.22
N PHE A 259 9.25 43.48 1.10
CA PHE A 259 8.57 42.17 1.12
C PHE A 259 9.43 41.09 1.74
N SER A 260 10.73 41.05 1.45
CA SER A 260 11.66 40.09 2.09
C SER A 260 11.72 40.27 3.61
N ALA A 261 11.73 41.51 4.09
CA ALA A 261 11.72 41.80 5.52
C ALA A 261 10.39 41.39 6.18
N LEU A 262 9.26 41.59 5.49
CA LEU A 262 7.95 41.14 5.95
C LEU A 262 7.86 39.62 6.03
N GLU A 263 8.36 38.90 5.03
CA GLU A 263 8.42 37.43 5.03
C GLU A 263 9.26 36.90 6.21
N GLU A 264 10.37 37.57 6.53
CA GLU A 264 11.18 37.20 7.69
C GLU A 264 10.42 37.40 9.01
N LEU A 265 9.66 38.49 9.12
CA LEU A 265 8.80 38.77 10.28
C LEU A 265 7.66 37.74 10.39
N GLU A 266 6.98 37.44 9.29
CA GLU A 266 5.93 36.41 9.24
C GLU A 266 6.48 35.05 9.70
N ARG A 267 7.67 34.67 9.25
CA ARG A 267 8.35 33.45 9.71
C ARG A 267 8.59 33.48 11.23
N LYS A 268 9.00 34.61 11.80
CA LYS A 268 9.21 34.77 13.26
C LYS A 268 7.89 34.70 14.03
N ILE A 269 6.81 35.27 13.49
CA ILE A 269 5.45 35.17 14.06
C ILE A 269 5.01 33.70 14.09
N LEU A 270 5.13 32.99 12.97
CA LEU A 270 4.78 31.56 12.90
C LEU A 270 5.62 30.73 13.88
N GLN A 271 6.91 31.03 14.05
CA GLN A 271 7.75 30.36 15.06
C GLN A 271 7.28 30.64 16.48
N ALA A 272 6.86 31.87 16.79
CA ALA A 272 6.33 32.21 18.11
C ALA A 272 5.02 31.46 18.41
N ILE A 273 4.10 31.40 17.45
CA ILE A 273 2.83 30.64 17.57
C ILE A 273 3.10 29.15 17.75
N LYS A 274 4.04 28.57 16.96
CA LYS A 274 4.45 27.16 17.15
C LYS A 274 4.97 26.91 18.55
N ARG A 275 5.79 27.81 19.09
CA ARG A 275 6.37 27.69 20.43
C ARG A 275 5.31 27.79 21.52
N GLU A 276 4.34 28.69 21.37
CA GLU A 276 3.21 28.83 22.29
C GLU A 276 2.33 27.55 22.27
N ASN A 277 2.09 27.01 21.07
CA ASN A 277 1.30 25.79 20.87
C ASN A 277 2.12 24.49 20.95
N GLN A 278 3.35 24.51 21.47
CA GLN A 278 4.27 23.37 21.41
C GLN A 278 3.69 22.09 22.02
N ILE A 279 2.97 22.19 23.14
CA ILE A 279 2.35 21.03 23.80
C ILE A 279 1.30 20.40 22.87
N GLY A 280 0.47 21.23 22.23
CA GLY A 280 -0.56 20.79 21.30
C GLY A 280 0.05 20.18 20.04
N LEU A 281 1.09 20.81 19.48
CA LEU A 281 1.82 20.27 18.33
C LEU A 281 2.49 18.93 18.66
N ASN A 282 3.09 18.77 19.84
CA ASN A 282 3.66 17.48 20.26
C ASN A 282 2.58 16.40 20.43
N GLN A 283 1.37 16.77 20.88
CA GLN A 283 0.24 15.84 20.94
C GLN A 283 -0.22 15.45 19.54
N LEU A 284 -0.26 16.41 18.62
CA LEU A 284 -0.62 16.19 17.22
C LEU A 284 0.41 15.31 16.48
N GLU A 285 1.70 15.50 16.74
CA GLU A 285 2.77 14.65 16.22
C GLU A 285 2.59 13.19 16.66
N LYS A 286 2.27 12.98 17.95
CA LYS A 286 1.97 11.64 18.48
C LYS A 286 0.70 11.04 17.87
N ALA A 287 -0.31 11.86 17.61
CA ALA A 287 -1.52 11.43 16.90
C ALA A 287 -1.18 10.99 15.48
N GLN A 288 -0.39 11.78 14.75
CA GLN A 288 0.07 11.43 13.41
C GLN A 288 0.92 10.16 13.42
N LEU A 289 1.85 9.99 14.35
CA LEU A 289 2.66 8.76 14.45
C LEU A 289 1.79 7.52 14.68
N HIS A 290 0.67 7.66 15.39
CA HIS A 290 -0.25 6.56 15.62
C HIS A 290 -1.12 6.24 14.40
N LEU A 291 -1.52 7.23 13.62
CA LEU A 291 -2.38 7.04 12.43
C LEU A 291 -1.58 6.73 11.16
N TYR A 292 -0.40 7.32 11.03
CA TYR A 292 0.51 7.24 9.90
C TYR A 292 1.97 6.99 10.33
N PRO A 293 2.27 5.87 11.01
CA PRO A 293 3.64 5.52 11.37
C PRO A 293 4.55 5.46 10.14
N ASP A 294 5.69 6.15 10.21
CA ASP A 294 6.63 6.32 9.08
C ASP A 294 5.98 6.88 7.81
N GLY A 295 4.91 7.68 7.95
CA GLY A 295 4.15 8.25 6.84
C GLY A 295 3.29 7.23 6.08
N LYS A 296 3.11 6.01 6.62
CA LYS A 296 2.31 4.95 6.01
C LYS A 296 1.04 4.72 6.81
N PRO A 297 -0.10 4.37 6.18
CA PRO A 297 -1.33 4.04 6.90
C PRO A 297 -1.08 3.00 8.00
N ALA A 298 -1.64 3.21 9.18
CA ALA A 298 -1.43 2.35 10.35
C ALA A 298 -1.70 0.86 10.06
N GLU A 299 -2.69 0.53 9.23
CA GLU A 299 -3.00 -0.85 8.83
C GLU A 299 -1.85 -1.59 8.13
N ARG A 300 -0.83 -0.87 7.62
CA ARG A 300 0.34 -1.44 6.95
C ARG A 300 1.56 -1.64 7.87
N VAL A 301 1.49 -1.13 9.10
CA VAL A 301 2.64 -1.08 10.01
C VAL A 301 2.27 -1.60 11.40
N GLN A 302 1.13 -1.18 11.94
CA GLN A 302 0.70 -1.57 13.27
C GLN A 302 0.10 -2.97 13.28
N ASN A 303 0.50 -3.74 14.28
CA ASN A 303 -0.05 -5.06 14.52
C ASN A 303 -1.36 -4.97 15.34
N PRO A 304 -2.41 -5.76 15.01
CA PRO A 304 -3.68 -5.75 15.73
C PRO A 304 -3.58 -6.06 17.23
N PHE A 305 -2.54 -6.78 17.67
CA PHE A 305 -2.30 -7.09 19.08
C PHE A 305 -2.14 -5.85 19.97
N TYR A 306 -1.72 -4.72 19.40
CA TYR A 306 -1.72 -3.44 20.12
C TYR A 306 -3.12 -3.13 20.67
N PHE A 307 -4.14 -3.24 19.82
CA PHE A 307 -5.53 -2.96 20.17
C PHE A 307 -6.13 -4.09 21.00
N LEU A 308 -5.84 -5.36 20.66
CA LEU A 308 -6.35 -6.51 21.42
C LEU A 308 -5.87 -6.52 22.87
N THR A 309 -4.60 -6.20 23.12
CA THR A 309 -4.05 -6.15 24.48
C THR A 309 -4.68 -5.03 25.30
N ARG A 310 -5.03 -3.92 24.64
CA ARG A 310 -5.56 -2.72 25.30
C ARG A 310 -7.07 -2.78 25.53
N TYR A 311 -7.82 -3.34 24.59
CA TYR A 311 -9.27 -3.29 24.54
C TYR A 311 -9.94 -4.67 24.68
N GLY A 312 -9.15 -5.76 24.68
CA GLY A 312 -9.65 -7.13 24.89
C GLY A 312 -10.51 -7.66 23.76
N GLY A 313 -11.22 -8.76 24.03
CA GLY A 313 -12.06 -9.46 23.03
C GLY A 313 -13.27 -8.66 22.54
N ALA A 314 -13.78 -7.72 23.34
CA ALA A 314 -14.90 -6.85 22.97
C ALA A 314 -14.57 -5.97 21.76
N PHE A 315 -13.30 -5.60 21.59
CA PHE A 315 -12.84 -4.85 20.42
C PHE A 315 -13.03 -5.63 19.11
N LEU A 316 -12.79 -6.94 19.11
CA LEU A 316 -12.99 -7.76 17.92
C LEU A 316 -14.47 -7.88 17.54
N GLU A 317 -15.35 -7.98 18.54
CA GLU A 317 -16.79 -8.03 18.31
C GLU A 317 -17.30 -6.70 17.73
N GLU A 318 -16.85 -5.58 18.30
CA GLU A 318 -17.18 -4.25 17.78
C GLU A 318 -16.70 -4.07 16.33
N LEU A 319 -15.46 -4.51 16.04
CA LEU A 319 -14.94 -4.48 14.67
C LEU A 319 -15.82 -5.30 13.72
N TYR A 320 -16.09 -6.55 14.07
CA TYR A 320 -16.89 -7.45 13.25
C TYR A 320 -18.27 -6.85 12.95
N ASN A 321 -18.92 -6.28 13.97
CA ASN A 321 -20.24 -5.64 13.83
C ASN A 321 -20.20 -4.31 13.05
N SER A 322 -19.04 -3.65 13.00
CA SER A 322 -18.86 -2.38 12.26
C SER A 322 -18.60 -2.59 10.76
N PHE A 323 -18.24 -3.81 10.34
CA PHE A 323 -18.01 -4.11 8.93
C PHE A 323 -19.29 -4.56 8.26
N GLU A 324 -19.90 -3.67 7.47
CA GLU A 324 -21.00 -4.02 6.57
C GLU A 324 -20.46 -4.26 5.16
N VAL A 325 -20.73 -5.44 4.59
CA VAL A 325 -20.47 -5.72 3.17
C VAL A 325 -21.72 -5.31 2.39
N SER A 326 -21.66 -4.15 1.72
CA SER A 326 -22.65 -3.78 0.72
C SER A 326 -22.37 -4.60 -0.55
N ILE A 327 -23.16 -5.65 -0.78
CA ILE A 327 -23.09 -6.48 -1.99
C ILE A 327 -23.97 -5.88 -3.08
#